data_AF-A0A850MHM0-F1
#
_entry.id   AF-A0A850MHM0-F1
#
_cell.length_a   1.000
_cell.length_b   1.000
_cell.length_c   1.000
_cell.angle_alpha   90.00
_cell.angle_beta   90.00
_cell.angle_gamma   90.00
#
_symmetry.space_group_name_H-M   'P 1'
#
loop_
_entity.id
_entity.type
_entity.pdbx_description
1 polymer ?
#
loop_
_entity_poly.entity_id
_entity_poly.type
_entity_poly.pdbx_seq_one_letter_code
_entity_poly.pdbx_strand_id
1 'polypeptide(L)'
;MSETKIYDWILLYWMPYDNNLSPFRSTILKMLAKGVQSENILVLVQSDIFKQDPLSRSIITKDNVDTQQLNATNSASEEIFAEYLNWTKAQFSGKKWAIIFLGHGGNLDEISPDVHPVPDSSAGTQWMNIEKLNKVILDFNKKIDGQIELIFLQNCCKGTIEAHYTFRHAAKYTLSSQTPLGAPNFYYESLLQFLGQHPAISGSELTEKIMEFEDSGMYNSYTVTNNAAVCNLPLKINPLIESILSSNIKNIQISELSGKSWSYLYMDDRFADVISFFKWVVTQSSTDHQKLDVFINFLTKEMIHKFQESPKTKYPNLTGLSLCIPSSKKQLDKYKYLKVFSDLKLVELFDPILRN
;
A
#
# COMPACT_ATOMS: atom_id res chain seq x y z
N MET A 1 22.66 -33.57 -6.89
CA MET A 1 22.03 -32.23 -6.89
C MET A 1 21.91 -31.82 -5.44
N SER A 2 22.59 -30.77 -5.00
CA SER A 2 22.39 -30.25 -3.64
C SER A 2 20.95 -29.76 -3.54
N GLU A 3 20.23 -30.17 -2.49
CA GLU A 3 18.88 -29.63 -2.24
C GLU A 3 18.96 -28.10 -2.13
N THR A 4 18.15 -27.41 -2.93
CA THR A 4 18.02 -25.96 -2.84
C THR A 4 17.41 -25.62 -1.48
N LYS A 5 18.11 -24.81 -0.68
CA LYS A 5 17.62 -24.34 0.63
C LYS A 5 16.24 -23.68 0.47
N ILE A 6 15.30 -24.08 1.32
CA ILE A 6 13.95 -23.50 1.38
C ILE A 6 13.87 -22.59 2.61
N TYR A 7 13.65 -21.30 2.39
CA TYR A 7 13.48 -20.32 3.46
C TYR A 7 12.06 -20.39 4.04
N ASP A 8 11.93 -20.16 5.35
CA ASP A 8 10.61 -20.01 5.98
C ASP A 8 9.95 -18.70 5.52
N TRP A 9 10.74 -17.63 5.41
CA TRP A 9 10.31 -16.32 4.94
C TRP A 9 11.29 -15.72 3.94
N ILE A 10 10.74 -15.13 2.88
CA ILE A 10 11.46 -14.25 1.97
C ILE A 10 10.77 -12.88 1.96
N LEU A 11 11.51 -11.84 2.35
CA LEU A 11 11.02 -10.46 2.37
C LEU A 11 11.68 -9.68 1.23
N LEU A 12 10.84 -9.11 0.36
CA LEU A 12 11.24 -8.36 -0.82
C LEU A 12 11.01 -6.88 -0.59
N TYR A 13 12.08 -6.11 -0.50
CA TYR A 13 12.04 -4.66 -0.38
C TYR A 13 12.31 -4.02 -1.75
N TRP A 14 11.40 -3.15 -2.18
CA TRP A 14 11.54 -2.32 -3.37
C TRP A 14 11.74 -0.87 -2.96
N MET A 15 12.94 -0.32 -3.21
CA MET A 15 13.37 1.00 -2.72
C MET A 15 13.77 1.95 -3.89
N PRO A 16 12.82 2.42 -4.70
CA PRO A 16 13.03 3.42 -5.75
C PRO A 16 13.28 4.78 -5.12
N TYR A 17 14.55 5.00 -4.78
CA TYR A 17 15.01 6.12 -3.99
C TYR A 17 15.77 7.14 -4.83
N ASP A 18 15.68 7.11 -6.18
CA ASP A 18 16.07 8.25 -7.04
C ASP A 18 15.11 9.44 -6.83
N ASN A 19 15.25 10.03 -5.64
CA ASN A 19 14.54 11.14 -5.08
C ASN A 19 15.22 11.50 -3.73
N ASN A 20 14.60 12.38 -2.95
CA ASN A 20 15.15 12.84 -1.67
C ASN A 20 15.17 11.78 -0.54
N LEU A 21 14.70 10.55 -0.75
CA LEU A 21 14.81 9.45 0.22
C LEU A 21 16.14 8.70 0.13
N SER A 22 16.93 8.91 -0.92
CA SER A 22 18.28 8.37 -1.12
C SER A 22 19.15 8.29 0.13
N PRO A 23 19.26 9.35 0.96
CA PRO A 23 20.12 9.32 2.16
C PRO A 23 19.76 8.19 3.16
N PHE A 24 18.51 7.73 3.17
CA PHE A 24 18.02 6.72 4.11
C PHE A 24 18.38 5.29 3.71
N ARG A 25 18.76 5.04 2.45
CA ARG A 25 19.06 3.69 1.95
C ARG A 25 20.09 2.97 2.82
N SER A 26 21.22 3.63 3.09
CA SER A 26 22.32 3.01 3.84
C SER A 26 21.94 2.64 5.27
N THR A 27 21.12 3.48 5.92
CA THR A 27 20.60 3.24 7.28
C THR A 27 19.66 2.04 7.30
N ILE A 28 18.74 1.96 6.33
CA ILE A 28 17.78 0.84 6.22
C ILE A 28 18.52 -0.48 5.93
N LEU A 29 19.46 -0.50 4.97
CA LEU A 29 20.24 -1.70 4.67
C LEU A 29 21.04 -2.20 5.87
N LYS A 30 21.59 -1.30 6.70
CA LYS A 30 22.27 -1.68 7.95
C LYS A 30 21.32 -2.32 8.96
N MET A 31 20.11 -1.77 9.13
CA MET A 31 19.11 -2.34 10.05
C MET A 31 18.61 -3.71 9.56
N LEU A 32 18.39 -3.87 8.24
CA LEU A 32 18.04 -5.14 7.63
C LEU A 32 19.15 -6.19 7.88
N ALA A 33 20.40 -5.84 7.57
CA ALA A 33 21.55 -6.74 7.76
C ALA A 33 21.74 -7.14 9.22
N LYS A 34 21.59 -6.21 10.17
CA LYS A 34 21.69 -6.50 11.61
C LYS A 34 20.52 -7.35 12.13
N GLY A 35 19.36 -7.25 11.48
CA GLY A 35 18.15 -7.98 11.81
C GLY A 35 18.14 -9.44 11.35
N VAL A 36 18.74 -9.74 10.19
CA VAL A 36 18.81 -11.13 9.69
C VAL A 36 19.83 -11.92 10.51
N GLN A 37 19.36 -12.65 11.52
CA GLN A 37 20.20 -13.49 12.39
C GLN A 37 19.90 -14.99 12.26
N SER A 38 18.88 -15.34 11.48
CA SER A 38 18.43 -16.72 11.26
C SER A 38 18.75 -17.18 9.85
N GLU A 39 19.16 -18.44 9.73
CA GLU A 39 19.35 -19.10 8.43
C GLU A 39 18.05 -19.25 7.64
N ASN A 40 16.89 -19.21 8.31
CA ASN A 40 15.60 -19.51 7.69
C ASN A 40 14.94 -18.30 7.04
N ILE A 41 15.56 -17.12 7.12
CA ILE A 41 15.05 -15.88 6.54
C ILE A 41 15.98 -15.40 5.45
N LEU A 42 15.38 -14.95 4.34
CA LEU A 42 16.07 -14.22 3.29
C LEU A 42 15.46 -12.83 3.15
N VAL A 43 16.31 -11.82 3.09
CA VAL A 43 15.90 -10.46 2.74
C VAL A 43 16.55 -10.10 1.40
N LEU A 44 15.74 -9.64 0.47
CA LEU A 44 16.18 -9.15 -0.83
C LEU A 44 15.77 -7.69 -0.96
N VAL A 45 16.69 -6.85 -1.43
CA VAL A 45 16.44 -5.43 -1.63
C VAL A 45 16.84 -5.07 -3.05
N GLN A 46 15.93 -4.49 -3.83
CA GLN A 46 16.31 -3.79 -5.05
C GLN A 46 16.06 -2.29 -4.85
N SER A 47 17.10 -1.50 -5.05
CA SER A 47 17.13 -0.10 -4.65
C SER A 47 17.83 0.76 -5.68
N ASP A 48 17.36 1.99 -5.78
CA ASP A 48 17.87 3.02 -6.67
C ASP A 48 18.34 4.23 -5.85
N ILE A 49 19.31 4.98 -6.34
CA ILE A 49 19.88 6.12 -5.62
C ILE A 49 19.98 7.31 -6.57
N PHE A 50 19.66 8.48 -6.03
CA PHE A 50 19.64 9.74 -6.73
C PHE A 50 20.95 10.03 -7.43
N LYS A 51 20.88 10.13 -8.77
CA LYS A 51 22.02 10.37 -9.66
C LYS A 51 23.16 9.37 -9.49
N GLN A 52 22.85 8.16 -9.04
CA GLN A 52 23.78 7.04 -9.02
C GLN A 52 23.18 5.94 -9.89
N ASP A 53 23.44 6.02 -11.18
CA ASP A 53 23.20 4.88 -12.07
C ASP A 53 24.30 3.83 -11.87
N PRO A 54 23.95 2.53 -11.84
CA PRO A 54 22.61 1.93 -12.07
C PRO A 54 21.91 1.46 -10.77
N LEU A 55 20.72 0.84 -10.89
CA LEU A 55 20.04 0.17 -9.77
C LEU A 55 20.96 -0.86 -9.10
N SER A 56 20.78 -1.05 -7.80
CA SER A 56 21.48 -2.08 -7.02
C SER A 56 20.54 -3.13 -6.47
N ARG A 57 21.03 -4.36 -6.36
CA ARG A 57 20.33 -5.49 -5.75
C ARG A 57 21.17 -6.08 -4.63
N SER A 58 20.62 -6.14 -3.43
CA SER A 58 21.25 -6.70 -2.23
C SER A 58 20.58 -8.00 -1.82
N ILE A 59 21.39 -9.02 -1.54
CA ILE A 59 21.00 -10.30 -0.96
C ILE A 59 21.51 -10.30 0.48
N ILE A 60 20.60 -10.33 1.44
CA ILE A 60 20.91 -10.26 2.86
C ILE A 60 20.54 -11.59 3.50
N THR A 61 21.57 -12.27 3.99
CA THR A 61 21.50 -13.53 4.75
C THR A 61 22.13 -13.30 6.13
N LYS A 62 22.06 -14.31 7.01
CA LYS A 62 22.65 -14.22 8.35
C LYS A 62 24.14 -13.86 8.33
N ASP A 63 24.89 -14.48 7.41
CA ASP A 63 26.35 -14.42 7.41
C ASP A 63 26.90 -13.42 6.38
N ASN A 64 26.08 -12.94 5.45
CA ASN A 64 26.56 -12.14 4.33
C ASN A 64 25.52 -11.13 3.82
N VAL A 65 26.04 -9.99 3.36
CA VAL A 65 25.35 -9.01 2.54
C VAL A 65 26.09 -8.92 1.21
N ASP A 66 25.53 -9.53 0.18
CA ASP A 66 26.03 -9.38 -1.19
C ASP A 66 25.26 -8.27 -1.90
N THR A 67 25.94 -7.39 -2.62
CA THR A 67 25.31 -6.29 -3.36
C THR A 67 25.93 -6.15 -4.74
N GLN A 68 25.09 -6.26 -5.76
CA GLN A 68 25.48 -6.11 -7.15
C GLN A 68 24.78 -4.92 -7.79
N GLN A 69 25.47 -4.30 -8.73
CA GLN A 69 24.90 -3.32 -9.65
C GLN A 69 24.18 -4.03 -10.79
N LEU A 70 23.05 -3.49 -11.23
CA LEU A 70 22.26 -3.98 -12.35
C LEU A 70 22.55 -3.13 -13.59
N ASN A 71 22.00 -3.49 -14.75
CA ASN A 71 22.05 -2.61 -15.92
C ASN A 71 20.82 -1.70 -16.04
N ALA A 72 19.78 -1.97 -15.24
CA ALA A 72 18.55 -1.19 -15.22
C ALA A 72 18.74 0.11 -14.43
N THR A 73 18.05 1.17 -14.88
CA THR A 73 18.11 2.51 -14.26
C THR A 73 16.73 3.02 -13.85
N ASN A 74 15.65 2.53 -14.47
CA ASN A 74 14.29 2.99 -14.16
C ASN A 74 13.68 2.19 -12.99
N SER A 75 13.70 2.75 -11.79
CA SER A 75 13.13 2.16 -10.58
C SER A 75 11.61 2.40 -10.43
N ALA A 76 11.02 3.24 -11.28
CA ALA A 76 9.57 3.37 -11.44
C ALA A 76 8.99 2.48 -12.55
N SER A 77 9.76 1.55 -13.12
CA SER A 77 9.30 0.60 -14.13
C SER A 77 8.70 -0.66 -13.49
N GLU A 78 7.44 -0.95 -13.80
CA GLU A 78 6.82 -2.21 -13.36
C GLU A 78 7.42 -3.44 -14.05
N GLU A 79 8.04 -3.27 -15.22
CA GLU A 79 8.74 -4.34 -15.93
C GLU A 79 10.03 -4.73 -15.21
N ILE A 80 10.80 -3.75 -14.72
CA ILE A 80 11.99 -4.00 -13.90
C ILE A 80 11.59 -4.63 -12.56
N PHE A 81 10.47 -4.22 -11.97
CA PHE A 81 9.93 -4.89 -10.79
C PHE A 81 9.52 -6.34 -11.08
N ALA A 82 8.90 -6.62 -12.24
CA ALA A 82 8.57 -7.98 -12.66
C ALA A 82 9.83 -8.84 -12.85
N GLU A 83 10.89 -8.28 -13.45
CA GLU A 83 12.19 -8.93 -13.54
C GLU A 83 12.74 -9.30 -12.17
N TYR A 84 12.68 -8.38 -11.20
CA TYR A 84 13.13 -8.62 -9.84
C TYR A 84 12.39 -9.79 -9.18
N LEU A 85 11.07 -9.86 -9.31
CA LEU A 85 10.27 -10.99 -8.80
C LEU A 85 10.61 -12.31 -9.52
N ASN A 86 10.77 -12.29 -10.85
CA ASN A 86 11.12 -13.47 -11.63
C ASN A 86 12.52 -14.01 -11.29
N TRP A 87 13.50 -13.11 -11.19
CA TRP A 87 14.85 -13.45 -10.76
C TRP A 87 14.82 -14.08 -9.37
N THR A 88 14.08 -13.46 -8.44
CA THR A 88 13.96 -13.97 -7.07
C THR A 88 13.44 -15.41 -7.04
N LYS A 89 12.35 -15.70 -7.76
CA LYS A 89 11.76 -17.05 -7.82
C LYS A 89 12.68 -18.08 -8.47
N ALA A 90 13.50 -17.65 -9.42
CA ALA A 90 14.46 -18.51 -10.10
C ALA A 90 15.64 -18.88 -9.19
N GLN A 91 16.07 -17.96 -8.32
CA GLN A 91 17.22 -18.16 -7.44
C GLN A 91 16.86 -18.79 -6.09
N PHE A 92 15.66 -18.51 -5.56
CA PHE A 92 15.30 -18.85 -4.18
C PHE A 92 13.95 -19.53 -4.07
N SER A 93 13.82 -20.38 -3.05
CA SER A 93 12.57 -21.04 -2.68
C SER A 93 12.18 -20.63 -1.26
N GLY A 94 10.91 -20.26 -1.08
CA GLY A 94 10.40 -19.78 0.20
C GLY A 94 8.97 -20.26 0.45
N LYS A 95 8.64 -20.55 1.71
CA LYS A 95 7.29 -20.94 2.13
C LYS A 95 6.34 -19.75 2.22
N LYS A 96 6.85 -18.60 2.65
CA LYS A 96 6.08 -17.36 2.82
C LYS A 96 6.83 -16.18 2.23
N TRP A 97 6.05 -15.26 1.67
CA TRP A 97 6.56 -14.12 0.92
C TRP A 97 5.91 -12.84 1.43
N ALA A 98 6.71 -11.78 1.60
CA ALA A 98 6.22 -10.43 1.84
C ALA A 98 6.87 -9.46 0.85
N ILE A 99 6.08 -8.52 0.33
CA ILE A 99 6.55 -7.44 -0.55
C ILE A 99 6.34 -6.10 0.15
N ILE A 100 7.41 -5.32 0.26
CA ILE A 100 7.40 -4.01 0.91
C ILE A 100 7.85 -2.97 -0.12
N PHE A 101 6.98 -2.01 -0.41
CA PHE A 101 7.29 -0.87 -1.27
C PHE A 101 7.66 0.32 -0.37
N LEU A 102 8.90 0.79 -0.48
CA LEU A 102 9.39 1.97 0.26
C LEU A 102 9.58 3.11 -0.73
N GLY A 103 8.91 4.24 -0.49
CA GLY A 103 9.08 5.40 -1.34
C GLY A 103 8.01 6.45 -1.07
N HIS A 104 7.96 7.49 -1.89
CA HIS A 104 6.87 8.47 -1.80
C HIS A 104 5.53 7.87 -2.22
N GLY A 105 4.45 8.42 -1.70
CA GLY A 105 3.14 8.30 -2.34
C GLY A 105 2.98 9.40 -3.39
N GLY A 106 2.30 9.09 -4.50
CA GLY A 106 1.88 10.09 -5.47
C GLY A 106 0.37 10.32 -5.39
N ASN A 107 -0.24 10.65 -6.53
CA ASN A 107 -1.69 10.61 -6.69
C ASN A 107 -2.27 9.22 -6.35
N LEU A 108 -3.60 9.08 -6.41
CA LEU A 108 -4.35 7.89 -6.00
C LEU A 108 -3.70 6.57 -6.41
N ASP A 109 -3.33 6.48 -7.69
CA ASP A 109 -2.80 5.29 -8.35
C ASP A 109 -1.27 5.25 -8.47
N GLU A 110 -0.57 6.24 -7.91
CA GLU A 110 0.88 6.44 -8.04
C GLU A 110 1.61 6.13 -6.73
N ILE A 111 2.70 5.37 -6.82
CA ILE A 111 3.66 5.19 -5.73
C ILE A 111 5.09 5.29 -6.28
N SER A 112 6.04 5.52 -5.38
CA SER A 112 7.45 5.16 -5.62
C SER A 112 8.05 5.82 -6.88
N PRO A 113 8.23 7.15 -6.86
CA PRO A 113 8.68 7.90 -8.03
C PRO A 113 10.17 7.71 -8.30
N ASP A 114 10.49 7.81 -9.58
CA ASP A 114 11.84 7.91 -10.11
C ASP A 114 11.98 9.27 -10.79
N VAL A 115 12.90 10.09 -10.29
CA VAL A 115 13.11 11.47 -10.77
C VAL A 115 13.96 11.51 -12.03
N HIS A 116 14.79 10.50 -12.29
CA HIS A 116 15.64 10.37 -13.48
C HIS A 116 15.53 8.96 -14.09
N PRO A 117 14.33 8.56 -14.57
CA PRO A 117 14.09 7.18 -15.04
C PRO A 117 14.92 6.80 -16.27
N VAL A 118 15.43 7.80 -16.99
CA VAL A 118 16.37 7.64 -18.10
C VAL A 118 17.59 8.52 -17.84
N PRO A 119 18.79 7.93 -17.71
CA PRO A 119 20.03 8.65 -17.48
C PRO A 119 20.25 9.74 -18.52
N ASP A 120 20.80 10.88 -18.11
CA ASP A 120 21.14 12.02 -18.96
C ASP A 120 19.99 12.58 -19.82
N SER A 121 18.74 12.24 -19.49
CA SER A 121 17.56 12.76 -20.17
C SER A 121 16.87 13.86 -19.34
N SER A 122 16.15 14.75 -20.03
CA SER A 122 15.19 15.66 -19.37
C SER A 122 13.82 15.00 -19.18
N ALA A 123 13.75 13.67 -19.16
CA ALA A 123 12.49 12.98 -18.89
C ALA A 123 11.96 13.40 -17.51
N GLY A 124 10.68 13.71 -17.44
CA GLY A 124 10.03 14.06 -16.17
C GLY A 124 9.99 12.87 -15.21
N THR A 125 9.60 13.14 -13.97
CA THR A 125 9.39 12.11 -12.94
C THR A 125 8.41 11.04 -13.43
N GLN A 126 8.81 9.78 -13.33
CA GLN A 126 7.93 8.63 -13.56
C GLN A 126 7.45 8.07 -12.22
N TRP A 127 6.20 7.63 -12.17
CA TRP A 127 5.61 6.97 -11.01
C TRP A 127 5.24 5.53 -11.34
N MET A 128 5.38 4.63 -10.37
CA MET A 128 4.79 3.29 -10.50
C MET A 128 3.28 3.38 -10.34
N ASN A 129 2.55 2.61 -11.15
CA ASN A 129 1.11 2.53 -11.12
C ASN A 129 0.63 1.27 -10.37
N ILE A 130 -0.25 1.43 -9.37
CA ILE A 130 -0.71 0.33 -8.52
C ILE A 130 -1.46 -0.78 -9.29
N GLU A 131 -2.18 -0.45 -10.36
CA GLU A 131 -2.93 -1.43 -11.15
C GLU A 131 -1.98 -2.27 -12.02
N LYS A 132 -0.91 -1.66 -12.55
CA LYS A 132 0.15 -2.38 -13.26
C LYS A 132 0.93 -3.28 -12.31
N LEU A 133 1.29 -2.77 -11.13
CA LEU A 133 1.96 -3.54 -10.08
C LEU A 133 1.13 -4.75 -9.63
N ASN A 134 -0.18 -4.57 -9.46
CA ASN A 134 -1.09 -5.67 -9.12
C ASN A 134 -1.02 -6.80 -10.15
N LYS A 135 -0.98 -6.50 -11.45
CA LYS A 135 -0.82 -7.51 -12.51
C LYS A 135 0.49 -8.27 -12.38
N VAL A 136 1.59 -7.56 -12.17
CA VAL A 136 2.92 -8.16 -11.97
C VAL A 136 2.93 -9.10 -10.77
N ILE A 137 2.32 -8.70 -9.65
CA ILE A 137 2.27 -9.51 -8.43
C ILE A 137 1.35 -10.73 -8.61
N LEU A 138 0.21 -10.58 -9.28
CA LEU A 138 -0.68 -11.70 -9.61
C LEU A 138 0.02 -12.73 -10.50
N ASP A 139 0.86 -12.29 -11.44
CA ASP A 139 1.66 -13.20 -12.26
C ASP A 139 2.77 -13.89 -11.47
N PHE A 140 3.32 -13.23 -10.45
CA PHE A 140 4.25 -13.86 -9.52
C PHE A 140 3.55 -14.90 -8.64
N ASN A 141 2.34 -14.63 -8.13
CA ASN A 141 1.56 -15.60 -7.35
C ASN A 141 1.30 -16.91 -8.12
N LYS A 142 1.17 -16.87 -9.45
CA LYS A 142 1.04 -18.08 -10.28
C LYS A 142 2.30 -18.96 -10.30
N LYS A 143 3.45 -18.43 -9.85
CA LYS A 143 4.77 -19.07 -9.90
C LYS A 143 5.27 -19.53 -8.54
N ILE A 144 4.60 -19.16 -7.45
CA ILE A 144 4.92 -19.60 -6.08
C ILE A 144 3.85 -20.57 -5.58
N ASP A 145 4.21 -21.40 -4.61
CA ASP A 145 3.25 -22.24 -3.92
C ASP A 145 2.47 -21.38 -2.91
N GLY A 146 1.24 -21.03 -3.27
CA GLY A 146 0.35 -20.22 -2.45
C GLY A 146 0.24 -18.77 -2.91
N GLN A 147 0.11 -17.87 -1.95
CA GLN A 147 -0.09 -16.44 -2.17
C GLN A 147 0.82 -15.67 -1.23
N ILE A 148 1.31 -14.51 -1.67
CA ILE A 148 2.02 -13.56 -0.80
C ILE A 148 1.22 -13.31 0.49
N GLU A 149 1.90 -13.39 1.63
CA GLU A 149 1.30 -13.19 2.95
C GLU A 149 0.97 -11.71 3.17
N LEU A 150 1.87 -10.82 2.74
CA LEU A 150 1.77 -9.38 2.99
C LEU A 150 2.25 -8.54 1.80
N ILE A 151 1.45 -7.55 1.42
CA ILE A 151 1.92 -6.34 0.74
C ILE A 151 1.92 -5.19 1.73
N PHE A 152 3.07 -4.57 1.95
CA PHE A 152 3.18 -3.33 2.71
C PHE A 152 3.47 -2.17 1.75
N LEU A 153 2.48 -1.29 1.59
CA LEU A 153 2.64 0.01 0.94
C LEU A 153 3.20 0.99 1.97
N GLN A 154 4.51 0.97 2.17
CA GLN A 154 5.25 1.95 2.97
C GLN A 154 5.48 3.23 2.16
N ASN A 155 4.39 3.67 1.52
CA ASN A 155 4.24 4.89 0.75
C ASN A 155 3.19 5.74 1.44
N CYS A 156 3.40 7.06 1.48
CA CYS A 156 2.47 8.00 2.10
C CYS A 156 1.06 7.88 1.49
N CYS A 157 0.03 7.98 2.35
CA CYS A 157 -1.36 8.13 1.93
C CYS A 157 -1.89 6.98 1.03
N LYS A 158 -1.48 5.73 1.28
CA LYS A 158 -1.97 4.54 0.57
C LYS A 158 -2.90 3.64 1.39
N GLY A 159 -3.27 4.06 2.59
CA GLY A 159 -4.41 3.56 3.36
C GLY A 159 -5.71 4.04 2.76
N THR A 160 -6.00 3.61 1.54
CA THR A 160 -7.21 3.95 0.80
C THR A 160 -7.95 2.70 0.37
N ILE A 161 -9.27 2.80 0.25
CA ILE A 161 -10.10 1.71 -0.28
C ILE A 161 -9.60 1.31 -1.67
N GLU A 162 -9.20 2.27 -2.50
CA GLU A 162 -8.73 2.02 -3.86
C GLU A 162 -7.45 1.20 -3.90
N ALA A 163 -6.43 1.55 -3.09
CA ALA A 163 -5.19 0.79 -3.04
C ALA A 163 -5.41 -0.62 -2.48
N HIS A 164 -6.15 -0.74 -1.38
CA HIS A 164 -6.42 -2.05 -0.75
C HIS A 164 -7.29 -2.94 -1.64
N TYR A 165 -8.28 -2.37 -2.34
CA TYR A 165 -9.10 -3.10 -3.29
C TYR A 165 -8.29 -3.55 -4.50
N THR A 166 -7.39 -2.73 -5.01
CA THR A 166 -6.48 -3.10 -6.13
C THR A 166 -5.67 -4.35 -5.78
N PHE A 167 -5.09 -4.43 -4.58
CA PHE A 167 -4.25 -5.57 -4.17
C PHE A 167 -5.01 -6.74 -3.49
N ARG A 168 -6.34 -6.73 -3.44
CA ARG A 168 -7.15 -7.72 -2.71
C ARG A 168 -6.94 -9.19 -3.13
N HIS A 169 -6.44 -9.42 -4.34
CA HIS A 169 -6.11 -10.76 -4.83
C HIS A 169 -4.59 -11.02 -4.89
N ALA A 170 -3.78 -10.00 -4.64
CA ALA A 170 -2.33 -10.07 -4.74
C ALA A 170 -1.66 -10.57 -3.44
N ALA A 171 -2.26 -10.34 -2.28
CA ALA A 171 -1.77 -10.84 -1.00
C ALA A 171 -2.91 -11.19 -0.04
N LYS A 172 -2.61 -11.93 1.03
CA LYS A 172 -3.57 -12.21 2.12
C LYS A 172 -3.88 -10.97 2.96
N TYR A 173 -2.86 -10.15 3.22
CA TYR A 173 -2.98 -8.90 3.96
C TYR A 173 -2.34 -7.75 3.21
N THR A 174 -2.92 -6.56 3.37
CA THR A 174 -2.32 -5.29 2.92
C THR A 174 -2.15 -4.37 4.12
N LEU A 175 -0.92 -3.90 4.35
CA LEU A 175 -0.58 -2.88 5.33
C LEU A 175 -0.25 -1.57 4.60
N SER A 176 -0.68 -0.44 5.16
CA SER A 176 -0.36 0.89 4.65
C SER A 176 -0.65 1.97 5.70
N SER A 177 -0.37 3.23 5.37
CA SER A 177 -0.79 4.39 6.17
C SER A 177 -1.83 5.22 5.46
N GLN A 178 -2.89 5.61 6.17
CA GLN A 178 -3.91 6.53 5.64
C GLN A 178 -3.32 7.92 5.35
N THR A 179 -2.28 8.30 6.08
CA THR A 179 -1.68 9.64 6.08
C THR A 179 -0.17 9.57 5.82
N PRO A 180 0.57 10.69 5.78
CA PRO A 180 2.00 10.65 5.52
C PRO A 180 2.78 9.86 6.59
N LEU A 181 3.84 9.19 6.13
CA LEU A 181 4.81 8.45 6.92
C LEU A 181 6.08 9.27 7.16
N GLY A 182 6.82 8.92 8.20
CA GLY A 182 8.19 9.38 8.43
C GLY A 182 9.21 8.55 7.67
N ALA A 183 10.44 9.07 7.55
CA ALA A 183 11.59 8.35 7.02
C ALA A 183 12.87 8.74 7.79
N PRO A 184 13.76 7.79 8.10
CA PRO A 184 13.62 6.36 7.85
C PRO A 184 12.66 5.70 8.85
N ASN A 185 12.12 4.54 8.49
CA ASN A 185 11.42 3.64 9.41
C ASN A 185 12.42 2.80 10.23
N PHE A 186 12.01 2.20 11.34
CA PHE A 186 12.94 1.56 12.29
C PHE A 186 12.58 0.11 12.69
N TYR A 187 11.43 -0.42 12.27
CA TYR A 187 10.99 -1.77 12.65
C TYR A 187 11.92 -2.91 12.20
N TYR A 188 12.77 -2.70 11.19
CA TYR A 188 13.45 -3.76 10.44
C TYR A 188 14.28 -4.71 11.31
N GLU A 189 15.12 -4.18 12.19
CA GLU A 189 16.05 -5.00 12.98
C GLU A 189 15.28 -5.93 13.93
N SER A 190 14.40 -5.34 14.75
CA SER A 190 13.60 -6.07 15.73
C SER A 190 12.63 -7.06 15.06
N LEU A 191 12.04 -6.67 13.93
CA LEU A 191 11.14 -7.54 13.17
C LEU A 191 11.86 -8.80 12.69
N LEU A 192 13.02 -8.66 12.06
CA LEU A 192 13.75 -9.79 11.48
C LEU A 192 14.34 -10.70 12.57
N GLN A 193 14.79 -10.14 13.69
CA GLN A 193 15.21 -10.92 14.86
C GLN A 193 14.05 -11.74 15.42
N PHE A 194 12.88 -11.12 15.60
CA PHE A 194 11.67 -11.82 16.05
C PHE A 194 11.26 -12.91 15.05
N LEU A 195 11.19 -12.58 13.76
CA LEU A 195 10.78 -13.51 12.72
C LEU A 195 11.69 -14.74 12.67
N GLY A 196 12.99 -14.56 12.93
CA GLY A 196 13.98 -15.63 12.94
C GLY A 196 13.74 -16.67 14.04
N GLN A 197 13.12 -16.25 15.14
CA GLN A 197 12.73 -17.09 16.28
C GLN A 197 11.29 -17.62 16.15
N HIS A 198 10.46 -16.94 15.35
CA HIS A 198 9.03 -17.25 15.17
C HIS A 198 8.64 -17.38 13.68
N PRO A 199 9.26 -18.29 12.90
CA PRO A 199 8.99 -18.41 11.46
C PRO A 199 7.55 -18.89 11.13
N ALA A 200 6.88 -19.51 12.10
CA ALA A 200 5.55 -20.07 11.93
C ALA A 200 4.44 -19.00 11.80
N ILE A 201 4.69 -17.75 12.18
CA ILE A 201 3.68 -16.69 12.21
C ILE A 201 3.02 -16.44 10.84
N SER A 202 1.77 -16.00 10.83
CA SER A 202 1.03 -15.62 9.63
C SER A 202 1.40 -14.22 9.12
N GLY A 203 0.90 -13.85 7.94
CA GLY A 203 0.96 -12.48 7.45
C GLY A 203 0.32 -11.45 8.39
N SER A 204 -0.80 -11.77 9.06
CA SER A 204 -1.39 -10.84 10.03
C SER A 204 -0.48 -10.63 11.22
N GLU A 205 0.06 -11.71 11.80
CA GLU A 205 0.98 -11.61 12.93
C GLU A 205 2.26 -10.83 12.54
N LEU A 206 2.77 -11.00 11.32
CA LEU A 206 3.87 -10.19 10.78
C LEU A 206 3.51 -8.70 10.74
N THR A 207 2.31 -8.33 10.26
CA THR A 207 1.88 -6.92 10.25
C THR A 207 1.78 -6.33 11.65
N GLU A 208 1.28 -7.11 12.61
CA GLU A 208 1.18 -6.65 13.99
C GLU A 208 2.55 -6.37 14.60
N LYS A 209 3.56 -7.18 14.26
CA LYS A 209 4.94 -6.97 14.67
C LYS A 209 5.63 -5.80 13.97
N ILE A 210 5.33 -5.55 12.70
CA ILE A 210 5.77 -4.30 12.03
C ILE A 210 5.24 -3.10 12.82
N MET A 211 3.95 -3.10 13.16
CA MET A 211 3.30 -2.00 13.87
C MET A 211 3.80 -1.86 15.32
N GLU A 212 4.12 -2.96 15.98
CA GLU A 212 4.67 -3.00 17.35
C GLU A 212 6.11 -2.48 17.43
N PHE A 213 6.96 -2.85 16.47
CA PHE A 213 8.38 -2.49 16.46
C PHE A 213 8.69 -1.15 15.80
N GLU A 214 7.72 -0.55 15.11
CA GLU A 214 7.91 0.77 14.52
C GLU A 214 7.94 1.87 15.57
N ASP A 215 8.84 2.83 15.40
CA ASP A 215 8.83 4.04 16.22
C ASP A 215 7.53 4.83 15.99
N SER A 216 6.80 5.12 17.06
CA SER A 216 5.54 5.88 17.02
C SER A 216 5.63 7.24 16.31
N GLY A 217 6.82 7.82 16.16
CA GLY A 217 7.07 9.05 15.41
C GLY A 217 7.20 8.87 13.90
N MET A 218 7.25 7.63 13.38
CA MET A 218 7.43 7.33 11.96
C MET A 218 6.14 7.07 11.19
N TYR A 219 4.99 7.11 11.85
CA TYR A 219 3.69 7.02 11.21
C TYR A 219 2.68 7.89 11.95
N ASN A 220 1.63 8.31 11.24
CA ASN A 220 0.44 8.88 11.87
C ASN A 220 -0.62 7.80 12.11
N SER A 221 -0.73 6.86 11.16
CA SER A 221 -1.61 5.71 11.25
C SER A 221 -1.03 4.51 10.52
N TYR A 222 -1.41 3.31 10.92
CA TYR A 222 -1.24 2.09 10.17
C TYR A 222 -2.55 1.32 10.11
N THR A 223 -2.84 0.76 8.95
CA THR A 223 -4.05 -0.03 8.71
C THR A 223 -3.72 -1.32 8.00
N VAL A 224 -4.18 -2.42 8.57
CA VAL A 224 -4.10 -3.76 8.01
C VAL A 224 -5.48 -4.18 7.55
N THR A 225 -5.63 -4.59 6.30
CA THR A 225 -6.85 -5.25 5.81
C THR A 225 -6.65 -6.74 5.61
N ASN A 226 -7.68 -7.51 5.95
CA ASN A 226 -7.84 -8.89 5.49
C ASN A 226 -8.38 -8.87 4.05
N ASN A 227 -7.56 -9.26 3.09
CA ASN A 227 -7.93 -9.11 1.68
C ASN A 227 -9.01 -10.09 1.21
N ALA A 228 -9.21 -11.21 1.92
CA ALA A 228 -10.36 -12.07 1.70
C ALA A 228 -11.68 -11.33 2.02
N ALA A 229 -11.68 -10.53 3.09
CA ALA A 229 -12.83 -9.67 3.41
C ALA A 229 -12.97 -8.53 2.41
N VAL A 230 -11.87 -7.89 1.97
CA VAL A 230 -11.91 -6.82 0.93
C VAL A 230 -12.61 -7.28 -0.35
N CYS A 231 -12.52 -8.56 -0.72
CA CYS A 231 -13.27 -9.12 -1.85
C CYS A 231 -14.79 -9.00 -1.72
N ASN A 232 -15.32 -8.97 -0.49
CA ASN A 232 -16.75 -8.83 -0.19
C ASN A 232 -17.22 -7.38 -0.10
N LEU A 233 -16.33 -6.40 -0.26
CA LEU A 233 -16.66 -4.97 -0.18
C LEU A 233 -17.82 -4.56 -1.10
N PRO A 234 -17.92 -4.99 -2.38
CA PRO A 234 -19.06 -4.66 -3.24
C PRO A 234 -20.41 -5.08 -2.64
N LEU A 235 -20.48 -6.24 -1.99
CA LEU A 235 -21.71 -6.76 -1.37
C LEU A 235 -22.20 -5.90 -0.21
N LYS A 236 -21.31 -5.08 0.36
CA LYS A 236 -21.57 -4.30 1.58
C LYS A 236 -21.78 -2.83 1.27
N ILE A 237 -21.01 -2.27 0.34
CA ILE A 237 -21.09 -0.84 -0.02
C ILE A 237 -22.12 -0.55 -1.11
N ASN A 238 -22.32 -1.45 -2.08
CA ASN A 238 -23.24 -1.18 -3.19
C ASN A 238 -24.69 -0.98 -2.74
N PRO A 239 -25.23 -1.75 -1.77
CA PRO A 239 -26.58 -1.49 -1.25
C PRO A 239 -26.70 -0.09 -0.61
N LEU A 240 -25.66 0.37 0.10
CA LEU A 240 -25.62 1.71 0.67
C LEU A 240 -25.62 2.78 -0.43
N ILE A 241 -24.77 2.62 -1.45
CA ILE A 241 -24.69 3.55 -2.59
C ILE A 241 -26.02 3.60 -3.35
N GLU A 242 -26.62 2.46 -3.67
CA GLU A 242 -27.94 2.40 -4.30
C GLU A 242 -29.01 3.14 -3.49
N SER A 243 -28.95 3.03 -2.15
CA SER A 243 -29.85 3.77 -1.27
C SER A 243 -29.64 5.28 -1.40
N ILE A 244 -28.39 5.75 -1.40
CA ILE A 244 -28.05 7.16 -1.56
C ILE A 244 -28.51 7.69 -2.92
N LEU A 245 -28.31 6.91 -3.99
CA LEU A 245 -28.74 7.23 -5.35
C LEU A 245 -30.27 7.37 -5.46
N SER A 246 -31.03 6.61 -4.66
CA SER A 246 -32.49 6.69 -4.60
C SER A 246 -33.03 7.82 -3.72
N SER A 247 -32.16 8.51 -2.97
CA SER A 247 -32.50 9.57 -2.03
C SER A 247 -32.18 10.96 -2.60
N ASN A 248 -32.05 11.99 -1.75
CA ASN A 248 -31.84 13.37 -2.21
C ASN A 248 -30.36 13.67 -2.50
N ILE A 249 -29.83 13.05 -3.56
CA ILE A 249 -28.43 13.18 -3.97
C ILE A 249 -28.03 14.62 -4.31
N LYS A 250 -29.00 15.47 -4.69
CA LYS A 250 -28.78 16.88 -5.03
C LYS A 250 -28.35 17.74 -3.85
N ASN A 251 -28.62 17.29 -2.62
CA ASN A 251 -28.20 17.99 -1.42
C ASN A 251 -26.72 17.79 -1.08
N ILE A 252 -26.03 16.82 -1.71
CA ILE A 252 -24.64 16.53 -1.40
C ILE A 252 -23.74 17.54 -2.12
N GLN A 253 -22.99 18.35 -1.36
CA GLN A 253 -22.07 19.35 -1.88
C GLN A 253 -20.62 19.04 -1.48
N ILE A 254 -19.82 18.50 -2.41
CA ILE A 254 -18.41 18.10 -2.14
C ILE A 254 -17.54 19.30 -1.72
N SER A 255 -17.90 20.53 -2.09
CA SER A 255 -17.23 21.76 -1.66
C SER A 255 -17.19 21.90 -0.13
N GLU A 256 -18.20 21.39 0.58
CA GLU A 256 -18.29 21.42 2.06
C GLU A 256 -17.29 20.50 2.75
N LEU A 257 -16.59 19.62 2.02
CA LEU A 257 -15.54 18.78 2.60
C LEU A 257 -14.29 19.58 2.98
N SER A 258 -14.12 20.79 2.43
CA SER A 258 -13.00 21.66 2.77
C SER A 258 -13.04 22.05 4.24
N GLY A 259 -11.95 21.79 4.96
CA GLY A 259 -11.84 22.08 6.40
C GLY A 259 -12.43 21.02 7.33
N LYS A 260 -13.01 19.93 6.81
CA LYS A 260 -13.37 18.78 7.65
C LYS A 260 -12.11 18.09 8.14
N SER A 261 -12.00 17.83 9.45
CA SER A 261 -10.82 17.18 10.06
C SER A 261 -10.52 15.78 9.51
N TRP A 262 -11.54 15.13 8.98
CA TRP A 262 -11.50 13.80 8.36
C TRP A 262 -11.32 13.84 6.83
N SER A 263 -11.07 15.03 6.24
CA SER A 263 -10.71 15.19 4.82
C SER A 263 -9.40 15.95 4.66
N TYR A 264 -8.60 15.56 3.69
CA TYR A 264 -7.30 16.17 3.42
C TYR A 264 -6.97 16.12 1.94
N LEU A 265 -6.07 17.01 1.54
CA LEU A 265 -5.45 17.01 0.22
C LEU A 265 -4.08 16.33 0.31
N TYR A 266 -3.77 15.51 -0.68
CA TYR A 266 -2.43 14.99 -0.88
C TYR A 266 -2.16 14.96 -2.38
N MET A 267 -1.08 15.64 -2.79
CA MET A 267 -0.86 15.98 -4.20
C MET A 267 -2.09 16.72 -4.76
N ASP A 268 -2.61 16.27 -5.91
CA ASP A 268 -3.79 16.87 -6.56
C ASP A 268 -5.11 16.18 -6.14
N ASP A 269 -5.04 15.21 -5.24
CA ASP A 269 -6.19 14.40 -4.85
C ASP A 269 -6.73 14.76 -3.46
N ARG A 270 -8.06 14.76 -3.38
CA ARG A 270 -8.78 14.87 -2.12
C ARG A 270 -9.10 13.49 -1.60
N PHE A 271 -8.78 13.27 -0.34
CA PHE A 271 -9.12 12.08 0.41
C PHE A 271 -10.06 12.43 1.55
N ALA A 272 -10.91 11.49 1.91
CA ALA A 272 -11.74 11.57 3.10
C ALA A 272 -11.76 10.21 3.80
N ASP A 273 -11.73 10.21 5.13
CA ASP A 273 -11.99 9.02 5.93
C ASP A 273 -13.31 8.38 5.51
N VAL A 274 -13.27 7.10 5.15
CA VAL A 274 -14.39 6.45 4.45
C VAL A 274 -15.64 6.39 5.32
N ILE A 275 -15.52 6.12 6.62
CA ILE A 275 -16.66 6.06 7.54
C ILE A 275 -17.24 7.46 7.72
N SER A 276 -16.40 8.45 7.96
CA SER A 276 -16.84 9.83 8.17
C SER A 276 -17.50 10.41 6.92
N PHE A 277 -16.95 10.12 5.74
CA PHE A 277 -17.53 10.51 4.46
C PHE A 277 -18.92 9.92 4.26
N PHE A 278 -19.12 8.61 4.43
CA PHE A 278 -20.43 8.00 4.22
C PHE A 278 -21.45 8.42 5.29
N LYS A 279 -21.04 8.65 6.55
CA LYS A 279 -21.90 9.28 7.56
C LYS A 279 -22.40 10.65 7.11
N TRP A 280 -21.50 11.48 6.59
CA TRP A 280 -21.85 12.80 6.07
C TRP A 280 -22.78 12.70 4.85
N VAL A 281 -22.47 11.83 3.88
CA VAL A 281 -23.31 11.63 2.68
C VAL A 281 -24.73 11.17 3.05
N VAL A 282 -24.86 10.19 3.94
CA VAL A 282 -26.16 9.68 4.39
C VAL A 282 -26.98 10.78 5.07
N THR A 283 -26.32 11.62 5.88
CA THR A 283 -26.95 12.78 6.53
C THR A 283 -27.45 13.79 5.49
N GLN A 284 -26.62 14.18 4.53
CA GLN A 284 -26.98 15.16 3.51
C GLN A 284 -28.10 14.68 2.58
N SER A 285 -28.05 13.40 2.19
CA SER A 285 -29.04 12.79 1.30
C SER A 285 -30.34 12.39 1.99
N SER A 286 -30.39 12.43 3.33
CA SER A 286 -31.49 11.89 4.15
C SER A 286 -31.75 10.39 3.87
N THR A 287 -30.68 9.65 3.59
CA THR A 287 -30.74 8.20 3.35
C THR A 287 -30.91 7.46 4.68
N ASP A 288 -31.53 6.28 4.64
CA ASP A 288 -31.61 5.39 5.80
C ASP A 288 -30.21 4.96 6.30
N HIS A 289 -30.00 5.07 7.61
CA HIS A 289 -28.76 4.71 8.30
C HIS A 289 -28.55 3.19 8.41
N GLN A 290 -29.57 2.34 8.24
CA GLN A 290 -29.43 0.89 8.43
C GLN A 290 -28.34 0.29 7.52
N LYS A 291 -28.29 0.70 6.25
CA LYS A 291 -27.28 0.22 5.29
C LYS A 291 -25.89 0.78 5.57
N LEU A 292 -25.82 1.97 6.14
CA LEU A 292 -24.57 2.57 6.62
C LEU A 292 -24.00 1.75 7.78
N ASP A 293 -24.83 1.36 8.74
CA ASP A 293 -24.42 0.55 9.89
C ASP A 293 -23.89 -0.82 9.46
N VAL A 294 -24.55 -1.46 8.48
CA VAL A 294 -24.06 -2.73 7.89
C VAL A 294 -22.68 -2.54 7.24
N PHE A 295 -22.50 -1.46 6.48
CA PHE A 295 -21.21 -1.15 5.85
C PHE A 295 -20.11 -0.87 6.89
N ILE A 296 -20.39 -0.04 7.90
CA ILE A 296 -19.45 0.29 8.97
C ILE A 296 -19.07 -0.95 9.77
N ASN A 297 -20.05 -1.79 10.11
CA ASN A 297 -19.80 -3.02 10.85
C ASN A 297 -18.88 -3.96 10.07
N PHE A 298 -19.17 -4.17 8.79
CA PHE A 298 -18.30 -4.95 7.91
C PHE A 298 -16.88 -4.37 7.86
N LEU A 299 -16.74 -3.06 7.64
CA LEU A 299 -15.44 -2.42 7.52
C LEU A 299 -14.61 -2.59 8.81
N THR A 300 -15.22 -2.36 9.98
CA THR A 300 -14.53 -2.33 11.27
C THR A 300 -14.37 -3.68 11.95
N LYS A 301 -15.20 -4.68 11.61
CA LYS A 301 -15.19 -6.01 12.25
C LYS A 301 -14.69 -7.13 11.35
N GLU A 302 -14.77 -6.97 10.04
CA GLU A 302 -14.39 -8.02 9.09
C GLU A 302 -13.21 -7.60 8.20
N MET A 303 -13.24 -6.37 7.67
CA MET A 303 -12.27 -5.93 6.66
C MET A 303 -10.97 -5.38 7.26
N ILE A 304 -11.07 -4.43 8.18
CA ILE A 304 -9.92 -3.88 8.91
C ILE A 304 -9.54 -4.89 9.99
N HIS A 305 -8.42 -5.58 9.76
CA HIS A 305 -7.84 -6.53 10.73
C HIS A 305 -7.28 -5.78 11.93
N LYS A 306 -6.55 -4.69 11.67
CA LYS A 306 -5.96 -3.84 12.72
C LYS A 306 -5.82 -2.41 12.23
N PHE A 307 -6.10 -1.47 13.13
CA PHE A 307 -5.82 -0.05 12.95
C PHE A 307 -5.03 0.43 14.17
N GLN A 308 -3.95 1.16 13.92
CA GLN A 308 -3.12 1.75 14.96
C GLN A 308 -2.86 3.19 14.63
N GLU A 309 -3.25 4.07 15.53
CA GLU A 309 -2.97 5.49 15.45
C GLU A 309 -1.72 5.80 16.28
N SER A 310 -0.86 6.67 15.75
CA SER A 310 0.26 7.16 16.53
C SER A 310 -0.23 8.11 17.63
N PRO A 311 0.31 8.03 18.85
CA PRO A 311 0.04 9.02 19.90
C PRO A 311 0.46 10.44 19.50
N LYS A 312 1.24 10.60 18.43
CA LYS A 312 1.70 11.89 17.89
C LYS A 312 0.96 12.27 16.59
N THR A 313 -0.15 11.61 16.26
CA THR A 313 -0.88 11.86 15.01
C THR A 313 -1.26 13.34 14.87
N LYS A 314 -1.08 13.88 13.67
CA LYS A 314 -1.59 15.21 13.29
C LYS A 314 -2.98 15.15 12.66
N TYR A 315 -3.55 13.95 12.55
CA TYR A 315 -4.79 13.68 11.82
C TYR A 315 -5.76 12.94 12.74
N PRO A 316 -6.43 13.64 13.67
CA PRO A 316 -7.35 12.99 14.59
C PRO A 316 -8.64 12.57 13.89
N ASN A 317 -9.31 11.55 14.43
CA ASN A 317 -10.61 11.04 13.97
C ASN A 317 -10.58 10.27 12.63
N LEU A 318 -9.44 9.67 12.32
CA LEU A 318 -9.35 8.73 11.21
C LEU A 318 -9.71 7.32 11.65
N THR A 319 -10.30 6.54 10.74
CA THR A 319 -10.80 5.18 11.00
C THR A 319 -10.00 4.10 10.27
N GLY A 320 -8.91 4.49 9.61
CA GLY A 320 -7.92 3.59 9.01
C GLY A 320 -7.91 3.58 7.49
N LEU A 321 -9.02 3.88 6.82
CA LEU A 321 -9.07 3.92 5.36
C LEU A 321 -9.72 5.19 4.85
N SER A 322 -9.09 5.77 3.84
CA SER A 322 -9.65 6.87 3.08
C SER A 322 -10.30 6.41 1.78
N LEU A 323 -11.12 7.28 1.21
CA LEU A 323 -11.65 7.21 -0.15
C LEU A 323 -11.22 8.47 -0.89
N CYS A 324 -10.81 8.33 -2.15
CA CYS A 324 -10.61 9.47 -3.04
C CYS A 324 -11.95 10.08 -3.40
N ILE A 325 -12.08 11.39 -3.17
CA ILE A 325 -13.28 12.15 -3.51
C ILE A 325 -12.95 13.05 -4.70
N PRO A 326 -13.39 12.70 -5.93
CA PRO A 326 -13.14 13.55 -7.07
C PRO A 326 -13.74 14.95 -6.86
N SER A 327 -12.94 15.98 -7.14
CA SER A 327 -13.35 17.39 -7.07
C SER A 327 -13.98 17.89 -8.37
N SER A 328 -13.87 17.12 -9.46
CA SER A 328 -14.38 17.46 -10.78
C SER A 328 -14.62 16.21 -11.62
N LYS A 329 -15.41 16.36 -12.71
CA LYS A 329 -15.62 15.29 -13.69
C LYS A 329 -14.31 14.82 -14.32
N LYS A 330 -13.37 15.74 -14.60
CA LYS A 330 -12.04 15.43 -15.11
C LYS A 330 -11.26 14.51 -14.16
N GLN A 331 -11.32 14.75 -12.85
CA GLN A 331 -10.67 13.89 -11.86
C GLN A 331 -11.36 12.53 -11.73
N LEU A 332 -12.69 12.48 -11.79
CA LEU A 332 -13.41 11.19 -11.84
C LEU A 332 -13.01 10.39 -13.09
N ASP A 333 -12.92 11.04 -14.25
CA ASP A 333 -12.51 10.40 -15.50
C ASP A 333 -11.05 9.94 -15.49
N LYS A 334 -10.18 10.59 -14.69
CA LYS A 334 -8.79 10.15 -14.46
C LYS A 334 -8.72 8.77 -13.80
N TYR A 335 -9.61 8.46 -12.86
CA TYR A 335 -9.50 7.24 -12.04
C TYR A 335 -10.56 6.17 -12.28
N LYS A 336 -11.63 6.46 -13.03
CA LYS A 336 -12.71 5.49 -13.30
C LYS A 336 -12.26 4.18 -13.97
N TYR A 337 -11.02 4.12 -14.48
CA TYR A 337 -10.43 2.91 -15.04
C TYR A 337 -10.07 1.88 -13.95
N LEU A 338 -9.85 2.31 -12.70
CA LEU A 338 -9.58 1.40 -11.58
C LEU A 338 -10.86 0.63 -11.26
N LYS A 339 -10.75 -0.70 -11.14
CA LYS A 339 -11.90 -1.59 -10.89
C LYS A 339 -12.71 -1.21 -9.65
N VAL A 340 -12.08 -0.63 -8.63
CA VAL A 340 -12.77 -0.14 -7.44
C VAL A 340 -13.89 0.84 -7.77
N PHE A 341 -13.73 1.68 -8.79
CA PHE A 341 -14.75 2.67 -9.16
C PHE A 341 -15.98 2.03 -9.81
N SER A 342 -15.78 0.99 -10.63
CA SER A 342 -16.89 0.25 -11.26
C SER A 342 -17.51 -0.76 -10.31
N ASP A 343 -16.70 -1.56 -9.61
CA ASP A 343 -17.16 -2.67 -8.79
C ASP A 343 -17.92 -2.16 -7.54
N LEU A 344 -17.53 -0.99 -7.03
CA LEU A 344 -18.16 -0.35 -5.87
C LEU A 344 -19.17 0.75 -6.26
N LYS A 345 -19.56 0.87 -7.53
CA LYS A 345 -20.51 1.88 -8.01
C LYS A 345 -20.15 3.35 -7.69
N LEU A 346 -18.85 3.66 -7.59
CA LEU A 346 -18.40 5.00 -7.21
C LEU A 346 -18.57 6.00 -8.37
N VAL A 347 -18.50 5.54 -9.63
CA VAL A 347 -18.80 6.41 -10.77
C VAL A 347 -20.25 6.87 -10.72
N GLU A 348 -21.17 5.94 -10.46
CA GLU A 348 -22.60 6.20 -10.32
C GLU A 348 -22.89 7.13 -9.14
N LEU A 349 -22.16 6.98 -8.03
CA LEU A 349 -22.26 7.89 -6.89
C LEU A 349 -21.76 9.31 -7.22
N PHE A 350 -20.54 9.44 -7.73
CA PHE A 350 -19.89 10.75 -7.86
C PHE A 350 -20.35 11.55 -9.07
N ASP A 351 -20.70 10.91 -10.18
CA ASP A 351 -21.13 11.60 -11.41
C ASP A 351 -22.31 12.55 -11.20
N PRO A 352 -23.43 12.16 -10.55
CA PRO A 352 -24.52 13.09 -10.25
C PRO A 352 -24.16 14.12 -9.18
N ILE A 353 -23.33 13.78 -8.18
CA ILE A 353 -22.90 14.73 -7.14
C ILE A 353 -22.11 15.88 -7.76
N LEU A 354 -21.26 15.59 -8.76
CA LEU A 354 -20.42 16.58 -9.44
C LEU A 354 -21.16 17.45 -10.47
N ARG A 355 -22.43 17.15 -10.76
CA ARG A 355 -23.28 17.96 -11.65
C ARG A 355 -24.12 18.99 -10.90
N ASN A 356 -24.23 18.85 -9.59
CA ASN A 356 -24.85 19.84 -8.71
C ASN A 356 -23.89 21.01 -8.50
#